data_AF-A0A2K4ZME3-F1
#
_entry.id   AF-A0A2K4ZME3-F1
#
_cell.length_a   1.000
_cell.length_b   1.000
_cell.length_c   1.000
_cell.angle_alpha   90.00
_cell.angle_beta   90.00
_cell.angle_gamma   90.00
#
_symmetry.space_group_name_H-M   'P 1'
#
loop_
_entity.id
_entity.type
_entity.pdbx_description
1 polymer ?
#
loop_
_entity_poly.entity_id
_entity_poly.type
_entity_poly.pdbx_seq_one_letter_code
_entity_poly.pdbx_strand_id
1 'polypeptide(L)' 'MTEYDLFVECIPMIAEMAARCRRLDRADYETWKQETMEHAPDLVKSFMGKVLVCIDKVVMGKKTVNN' A
#
# COMPACT_ATOMS: atom_id res chain seq x y z
N MET A 1 -1.26 -25.39 7.88
CA MET A 1 -1.47 -24.01 7.43
C MET A 1 -2.28 -23.30 8.50
N THR A 2 -1.66 -22.33 9.14
CA THR A 2 -2.22 -21.49 10.19
C THR A 2 -2.69 -20.16 9.60
N GLU A 3 -3.48 -19.39 10.35
CA GLU A 3 -3.84 -18.01 9.97
C GLU A 3 -2.60 -17.13 9.76
N TYR A 4 -1.51 -17.42 10.48
CA TYR A 4 -0.24 -16.73 10.31
C TYR A 4 0.45 -17.08 8.99
N ASP A 5 0.40 -18.35 8.56
CA ASP A 5 0.97 -18.76 7.28
C ASP A 5 0.25 -18.05 6.13
N LEU A 6 -1.09 -17.96 6.19
CA LEU A 6 -1.91 -17.20 5.23
C LEU A 6 -1.58 -15.70 5.25
N PHE A 7 -1.36 -15.12 6.44
CA PHE A 7 -0.93 -13.73 6.56
C PHE A 7 0.42 -13.50 5.87
N VAL A 8 1.39 -14.41 6.07
CA VAL A 8 2.72 -14.33 5.43
C VAL A 8 2.61 -14.47 3.91
N GLU A 9 1.73 -15.32 3.40
CA GLU A 9 1.45 -15.46 1.96
C GLU A 9 0.85 -14.19 1.33
N CYS A 10 0.14 -13.37 2.10
CA CYS A 10 -0.40 -12.08 1.64
C CYS A 10 0.65 -10.95 1.60
N ILE A 11 1.79 -11.08 2.29
CA ILE A 11 2.86 -10.06 2.31
C ILE A 11 3.39 -9.77 0.88
N PRO A 12 3.70 -10.76 0.04
CA PRO A 12 4.06 -10.55 -1.37
C PRO A 12 3.08 -9.66 -2.15
N MET A 13 1.77 -9.83 -1.93
CA MET A 13 0.76 -9.02 -2.62
C MET A 13 0.86 -7.54 -2.23
N ILE A 14 1.03 -7.26 -0.93
CA ILE A 14 1.23 -5.90 -0.42
C ILE A 14 2.55 -5.29 -0.95
N ALA A 15 3.61 -6.09 -1.00
CA ALA A 15 4.90 -5.65 -1.54
C ALA A 15 4.81 -5.31 -3.03
N GLU A 16 4.06 -6.11 -3.81
CA GLU A 16 3.83 -5.84 -5.21
C GLU A 16 2.98 -4.58 -5.42
N MET A 17 1.93 -4.37 -4.61
CA MET A 17 1.16 -3.13 -4.62
C MET A 17 2.07 -1.91 -4.39
N ALA A 18 2.93 -1.97 -3.37
CA ALA A 18 3.88 -0.89 -3.09
C ALA A 18 4.83 -0.62 -4.27
N ALA A 19 5.34 -1.68 -4.91
CA ALA A 19 6.23 -1.58 -6.06
C ALA A 19 5.54 -0.94 -7.29
N ARG A 20 4.26 -1.25 -7.51
CA ARG A 20 3.43 -0.64 -8.56
C ARG A 20 3.18 0.84 -8.26
N CYS A 21 2.71 1.17 -7.05
CA CYS A 21 2.45 2.55 -6.63
C CYS A 21 3.70 3.44 -6.71
N ARG A 22 4.90 2.90 -6.46
CA ARG A 22 6.16 3.65 -6.58
C ARG A 22 6.46 4.17 -8.01
N ARG A 23 5.83 3.59 -9.03
CA ARG A 23 5.96 4.00 -10.43
C ARG A 23 5.00 5.11 -10.82
N LEU A 24 3.96 5.34 -10.03
CA LEU A 24 3.03 6.44 -10.22
C LEU A 24 3.71 7.76 -9.86
N ASP A 25 3.26 8.84 -10.50
CA ASP A 25 3.54 10.17 -9.99
C ASP A 25 2.71 10.44 -8.72
N ARG A 26 2.95 11.59 -8.09
CA ARG A 26 2.29 11.90 -6.82
C ARG A 26 0.78 12.09 -6.98
N ALA A 27 0.33 12.71 -8.07
CA ALA A 27 -1.09 12.98 -8.26
C ALA A 27 -1.83 11.66 -8.52
N ASP A 28 -1.29 10.83 -9.41
CA ASP A 28 -1.83 9.52 -9.73
C ASP A 28 -1.89 8.60 -8.51
N TYR A 29 -0.88 8.65 -7.64
CA TYR A 29 -0.87 7.87 -6.40
C TYR A 29 -1.95 8.32 -5.41
N GLU A 30 -2.13 9.62 -5.21
CA GLU A 30 -3.17 10.12 -4.29
C GLU A 30 -4.58 9.82 -4.82
N THR A 31 -4.80 9.92 -6.13
CA THR A 31 -6.06 9.50 -6.77
C THR A 31 -6.31 8.01 -6.53
N TRP A 32 -5.33 7.15 -6.83
CA TRP A 32 -5.43 5.71 -6.59
C TRP A 32 -5.73 5.38 -5.12
N LYS A 33 -5.09 6.10 -4.19
CA LYS A 33 -5.29 5.93 -2.75
C LYS A 33 -6.72 6.25 -2.33
N GLN A 34 -7.28 7.34 -2.84
CA GLN A 34 -8.65 7.74 -2.58
C GLN A 34 -9.64 6.70 -3.11
N GLU A 35 -9.52 6.33 -4.38
CA GLU A 35 -10.39 5.33 -5.02
C GLU A 35 -10.33 3.98 -4.31
N THR A 36 -9.13 3.54 -3.92
CA THR A 36 -8.93 2.29 -3.17
C THR A 36 -9.69 2.30 -1.84
N MET A 37 -9.66 3.41 -1.10
CA MET A 37 -10.34 3.53 0.18
C MET A 37 -11.87 3.70 0.04
N GLU A 38 -12.31 4.37 -1.01
CA GLU A 38 -13.73 4.56 -1.32
C GLU A 38 -14.40 3.22 -1.66
N HIS A 39 -13.72 2.37 -2.45
CA HIS A 39 -14.23 1.06 -2.87
C HIS A 39 -13.93 -0.08 -1.89
N ALA A 40 -13.09 0.14 -0.88
CA ALA A 40 -12.79 -0.88 0.12
C ALA A 40 -14.05 -1.22 0.96
N PRO A 41 -14.38 -2.52 1.17
CA PRO A 41 -15.43 -2.90 2.11
C PRO A 41 -15.13 -2.39 3.53
N ASP A 42 -16.15 -1.92 4.25
CA ASP A 42 -15.99 -1.34 5.59
C ASP A 42 -15.22 -2.26 6.56
N LEU A 43 -15.47 -3.57 6.46
CA LEU A 43 -14.80 -4.60 7.27
C LEU A 43 -13.27 -4.55 7.15
N VAL A 44 -12.74 -4.18 5.97
CA VAL A 44 -11.29 -4.19 5.70
C VAL A 44 -10.69 -2.79 5.65
N LYS A 45 -11.47 -1.70 5.72
CA LYS A 45 -10.97 -0.31 5.65
C LYS A 45 -9.86 -0.02 6.67
N SER A 46 -10.01 -0.50 7.91
CA SER A 46 -8.98 -0.34 8.96
C SER A 46 -7.66 -1.03 8.61
N PHE A 47 -7.73 -2.23 8.03
CA PHE A 47 -6.55 -2.95 7.55
C PHE A 47 -5.93 -2.26 6.34
N MET A 48 -6.75 -1.87 5.36
CA MET A 48 -6.30 -1.13 4.17
C MET A 48 -5.60 0.18 4.53
N GLY A 49 -6.08 0.90 5.55
CA GLY A 49 -5.38 2.09 6.07
C GLY A 49 -3.94 1.78 6.52
N LYS A 50 -3.71 0.65 7.20
CA LYS A 50 -2.36 0.23 7.61
C LYS A 50 -1.48 -0.14 6.41
N VAL A 51 -2.07 -0.82 5.41
CA VAL A 51 -1.38 -1.15 4.15
C VAL A 51 -0.94 0.13 3.44
N LEU A 52 -1.81 1.13 3.34
CA LEU A 52 -1.49 2.41 2.71
C LEU A 52 -0.38 3.16 3.45
N VAL A 53 -0.30 3.10 4.78
CA VAL A 53 0.84 3.66 5.54
C VAL A 53 2.17 3.01 5.13
N CYS A 54 2.17 1.69 4.87
CA CYS A 54 3.36 1.01 4.38
C CYS A 54 3.74 1.47 2.97
N ILE A 55 2.74 1.62 2.08
CA ILE A 55 2.95 2.05 0.69
C ILE A 55 3.41 3.52 0.64
N ASP A 56 2.81 4.40 1.45
CA ASP A 56 3.17 5.82 1.57
C ASP A 56 4.67 6.00 1.84
N LYS A 57 5.24 5.18 2.73
CA LYS A 57 6.68 5.23 3.04
C LYS A 57 7.56 4.88 1.84
N VAL A 58 7.12 3.97 0.97
CA VAL A 58 7.85 3.55 -0.23
C VAL A 58 7.71 4.57 -1.36
N VAL A 59 6.53 5.16 -1.52
CA VAL A 59 6.23 6.12 -2.59
C VAL A 59 6.79 7.52 -2.25
N MET A 60 6.52 8.00 -1.04
CA MET A 60 6.89 9.35 -0.57
C MET A 60 8.31 9.41 0.01
N GLY A 61 8.88 8.26 0.40
CA GLY A 61 10.25 8.15 0.89
C GLY A 61 11.35 8.48 -0.13
N LYS A 62 10.99 8.75 -1.40
CA LYS A 62 11.93 9.24 -2.44
C LYS A 62 12.55 10.63 -2.15
N LYS A 63 12.24 11.29 -1.02
CA LYS A 63 12.78 12.62 -0.66
C LYS A 63 14.02 12.65 0.24
N THR A 64 14.63 11.51 0.56
CA THR A 64 15.90 11.51 1.32
C THR A 64 16.85 10.47 0.76
N VAL A 65 17.77 10.90 -0.11
CA VAL A 65 19.23 10.98 0.09
C VAL A 65 19.81 11.37 -1.28
N ASN A 66 20.02 12.67 -1.49
CA ASN A 66 21.12 13.13 -2.35
C ASN A 66 22.27 13.42 -1.38
N ASN A 67 23.30 12.58 -1.44
CA ASN A 67 24.63 12.87 -0.88
C ASN A 67 25.33 13.91 -1.76
#